data_AF-A0A452Q8P0-F1
#
_entry.id   AF-A0A452Q8P0-F1
#
_cell.length_a   1.000
_cell.length_b   1.000
_cell.length_c   1.000
_cell.angle_alpha   90.00
_cell.angle_beta   90.00
_cell.angle_gamma   90.00
#
_symmetry.space_group_name_H-M   'P 1'
#
loop_
_entity.id
_entity.type
_entity.pdbx_description
1 polymer ?
#
loop_
_entity_poly.entity_id
_entity_poly.type
_entity_poly.pdbx_seq_one_letter_code
_entity_poly.pdbx_strand_id
1 'polypeptide(L)'
;MFPFGYEVTQCCVALDIICPLFWFRLFFRHFITLYLIVFYSSQVTSMRTQLSLNIQALAVWANICLARKDRQNPSLVWLFTGMFCIYSLFFAWRANLDISKPLFMGVVERFWMQSNAVVAVLAGIGLATLVSESNRVLNTNGLQCLEWLSAAVFIIYQIYSNFSACDQRTNYVIDKFAKNLLASMPHDAIILLRGDLPGNSVRYMHYCEGLRPDLSLVDQEMMTYEWYLPKMAKHLPGVNFPGDRWNPVEGILPGGMVTFNLYHFLEINKQQKTFVCIGIHGREIIYNWSERTMEGMSEFDPSSWESVANEEMWQARMKTPFFIFNLAETVNLPSDVKAQLYTHAYNLYKEIVSLQKEHPANWHKNYAIACERMLRLRERGADPEVLLSETIRHFRLYTQKAGNDPQLPDIFVALKHLRKELQSLRNRKNV
;
A
#
# COMPACT_ATOMS: atom_id res chain seq x y z
N MET A 1 67.75 -9.56 30.37
CA MET A 1 66.68 -9.87 31.33
C MET A 1 65.36 -9.39 30.72
N PHE A 2 64.67 -10.24 29.96
CA PHE A 2 63.22 -10.10 29.70
C PHE A 2 62.48 -10.59 30.96
N PRO A 3 61.32 -10.04 31.35
CA PRO A 3 60.05 -10.43 30.71
C PRO A 3 58.90 -9.39 30.63
N PHE A 4 57.98 -9.69 29.70
CA PHE A 4 56.50 -9.54 29.70
C PHE A 4 55.83 -8.18 29.96
N GLY A 5 55.20 -7.65 28.90
CA GLY A 5 54.22 -6.56 29.00
C GLY A 5 53.64 -6.11 27.65
N TYR A 6 53.37 -7.03 26.72
CA TYR A 6 52.86 -6.72 25.37
C TYR A 6 51.85 -7.78 24.87
N GLU A 7 50.86 -8.18 25.69
CA GLU A 7 49.82 -9.13 25.23
C GLU A 7 48.37 -8.81 25.62
N VAL A 8 48.10 -7.78 26.43
CA VAL A 8 46.72 -7.53 26.92
C VAL A 8 45.92 -6.58 26.03
N THR A 9 46.56 -5.73 25.22
CA THR A 9 45.86 -4.66 24.48
C THR A 9 45.29 -5.10 23.12
N GLN A 10 45.74 -6.22 22.53
CA GLN A 10 45.17 -6.72 21.27
C GLN A 10 43.92 -7.60 21.45
N CYS A 11 43.79 -8.30 22.59
CA CYS A 11 42.60 -9.12 22.88
C CYS A 11 41.34 -8.27 23.14
N CYS A 12 41.46 -7.11 23.81
CA CYS A 12 40.31 -6.24 24.08
C CYS A 12 39.74 -5.58 22.81
N VAL A 13 40.59 -5.13 21.88
CA VAL A 13 40.15 -4.53 20.61
C VAL A 13 39.54 -5.59 19.67
N ALA A 14 40.04 -6.83 19.70
CA ALA A 14 39.44 -7.94 18.97
C ALA A 14 38.04 -8.30 19.53
N LEU A 15 37.85 -8.32 20.85
CA LEU A 15 36.55 -8.59 21.47
C LEU A 15 35.51 -7.49 21.20
N ASP A 16 35.90 -6.22 21.17
CA ASP A 16 34.99 -5.10 20.88
C ASP A 16 34.56 -5.00 19.42
N ILE A 17 35.27 -5.65 18.49
CA ILE A 17 34.88 -5.75 17.06
C ILE A 17 34.16 -7.08 16.77
N ILE A 18 34.60 -8.18 17.41
CA ILE A 18 34.02 -9.52 17.23
C ILE A 18 32.66 -9.62 17.91
N CYS A 19 32.43 -8.97 19.06
CA CYS A 19 31.15 -9.05 19.76
C CYS A 19 30.02 -8.39 18.94
N PRO A 20 30.15 -7.15 18.42
CA PRO A 20 29.17 -6.59 17.50
C PRO A 20 29.04 -7.38 16.21
N LEU A 21 30.11 -7.94 15.63
CA LEU A 21 30.01 -8.76 14.42
C LEU A 21 29.35 -10.13 14.66
N PHE A 22 29.53 -10.72 15.84
CA PHE A 22 28.89 -11.98 16.23
C PHE A 22 27.42 -11.76 16.56
N TRP A 23 27.10 -10.72 17.33
CA TRP A 23 25.72 -10.30 17.58
C TRP A 23 25.04 -9.79 16.30
N PHE A 24 25.73 -9.07 15.43
CA PHE A 24 25.23 -8.68 14.11
C PHE A 24 25.03 -9.90 13.23
N ARG A 25 25.95 -10.86 13.19
CA ARG A 25 25.75 -12.14 12.46
C ARG A 25 24.61 -12.97 13.04
N LEU A 26 24.47 -13.07 14.36
CA LEU A 26 23.39 -13.83 14.99
C LEU A 26 22.06 -13.12 14.81
N PHE A 27 22.00 -11.80 15.01
CA PHE A 27 20.82 -10.98 14.83
C PHE A 27 20.40 -10.95 13.36
N PHE A 28 21.34 -10.76 12.44
CA PHE A 28 21.09 -10.81 10.99
C PHE A 28 20.66 -12.22 10.56
N ARG A 29 21.27 -13.28 11.09
CA ARG A 29 20.87 -14.66 10.81
C ARG A 29 19.50 -14.99 11.41
N HIS A 30 19.19 -14.52 12.60
CA HIS A 30 17.89 -14.72 13.24
C HIS A 30 16.80 -13.93 12.52
N PHE A 31 17.09 -12.69 12.12
CA PHE A 31 16.20 -11.84 11.34
C PHE A 31 15.94 -12.43 9.95
N ILE A 32 16.97 -12.89 9.25
CA ILE A 32 16.81 -13.61 7.96
C ILE A 32 16.01 -14.88 8.15
N THR A 33 16.29 -15.66 9.20
CA THR A 33 15.56 -16.92 9.45
C THR A 33 14.09 -16.65 9.73
N LEU A 34 13.77 -15.66 10.56
CA LEU A 34 12.39 -15.27 10.86
C LEU A 34 11.68 -14.72 9.62
N TYR A 35 12.35 -13.85 8.85
CA TYR A 35 11.82 -13.32 7.60
C TYR A 35 11.48 -14.43 6.62
N LEU A 36 12.41 -15.37 6.38
CA LEU A 36 12.18 -16.51 5.50
C LEU A 36 11.02 -17.38 6.00
N ILE A 37 10.94 -17.67 7.30
CA ILE A 37 9.83 -18.45 7.87
C ILE A 37 8.48 -17.77 7.61
N VAL A 38 8.37 -16.47 7.89
CA VAL A 38 7.14 -15.71 7.65
C VAL A 38 6.81 -15.71 6.17
N PHE A 39 7.80 -15.45 5.31
CA PHE A 39 7.63 -15.43 3.86
C PHE A 39 7.12 -16.77 3.31
N TYR A 40 7.71 -17.88 3.73
CA TYR A 40 7.24 -19.22 3.35
C TYR A 40 5.87 -19.55 3.90
N SER A 41 5.60 -19.16 5.14
CA SER A 41 4.28 -19.36 5.74
C SER A 41 3.22 -18.61 4.93
N SER A 42 3.52 -17.38 4.51
CA SER A 42 2.66 -16.60 3.62
C SER A 42 2.51 -17.25 2.23
N GLN A 43 3.60 -17.72 1.62
CA GLN A 43 3.56 -18.41 0.33
C GLN A 43 2.67 -19.67 0.39
N VAL A 44 2.82 -20.50 1.41
CA VAL A 44 2.00 -21.71 1.60
C VAL A 44 0.55 -21.35 1.87
N THR A 45 0.29 -20.28 2.63
CA THR A 45 -1.07 -19.80 2.89
C THR A 45 -1.74 -19.35 1.60
N SER A 46 -1.05 -18.54 0.78
CA SER A 46 -1.52 -18.09 -0.53
C SER A 46 -1.72 -19.25 -1.51
N MET A 47 -0.85 -20.26 -1.47
CA MET A 47 -1.03 -21.48 -2.26
C MET A 47 -2.27 -22.27 -1.84
N ARG A 48 -2.61 -22.29 -0.54
CA ARG A 48 -3.81 -22.97 -0.04
C ARG A 48 -5.11 -22.25 -0.37
N THR A 49 -5.09 -20.93 -0.51
CA THR A 49 -6.25 -20.18 -0.98
C THR A 49 -6.43 -20.35 -2.48
N GLN A 50 -5.34 -20.39 -3.24
CA GLN A 50 -5.38 -20.46 -4.71
C GLN A 50 -5.51 -21.89 -5.27
N LEU A 51 -4.95 -22.92 -4.63
CA LEU A 51 -5.02 -24.32 -5.08
C LEU A 51 -5.80 -25.17 -4.09
N SER A 52 -6.74 -25.98 -4.58
CA SER A 52 -7.47 -26.93 -3.74
C SER A 52 -6.52 -27.91 -3.04
N LEU A 53 -6.93 -28.36 -1.84
CA LEU A 53 -6.14 -29.31 -1.04
C LEU A 53 -5.84 -30.61 -1.79
N ASN A 54 -6.73 -31.04 -2.69
CA ASN A 54 -6.54 -32.24 -3.51
C ASN A 54 -5.33 -32.11 -4.43
N ILE A 55 -5.15 -30.95 -5.08
CA ILE A 55 -4.01 -30.68 -5.96
C ILE A 55 -2.70 -30.74 -5.15
N GLN A 56 -2.68 -30.10 -3.99
CA GLN A 56 -1.50 -30.13 -3.11
C GLN A 56 -1.19 -31.54 -2.60
N ALA A 57 -2.20 -32.31 -2.21
CA ALA A 57 -2.04 -33.68 -1.76
C ALA A 57 -1.48 -34.59 -2.86
N LEU A 58 -1.94 -34.44 -4.10
CA LEU A 58 -1.41 -35.17 -5.26
C LEU A 58 0.05 -34.78 -5.56
N ALA A 59 0.40 -33.50 -5.46
CA ALA A 59 1.79 -33.06 -5.62
C ALA A 59 2.73 -33.65 -4.55
N VAL A 60 2.25 -33.76 -3.30
CA VAL A 60 2.97 -34.46 -2.23
C VAL A 60 3.05 -35.95 -2.52
N TRP A 61 1.98 -36.56 -3.00
CA TRP A 61 1.96 -37.98 -3.38
C TRP A 61 3.00 -38.31 -4.44
N ALA A 62 3.15 -37.46 -5.46
CA ALA A 62 4.22 -37.61 -6.47
C ALA A 62 5.62 -37.70 -5.84
N ASN A 63 5.89 -36.85 -4.84
CA ASN A 63 7.17 -36.83 -4.12
C ASN A 63 7.34 -38.02 -3.16
N ILE A 64 6.28 -38.50 -2.53
CA ILE A 64 6.32 -39.70 -1.67
C ILE A 64 6.60 -40.95 -2.52
N CYS A 65 5.95 -41.08 -3.67
CA CYS A 65 6.16 -42.19 -4.60
C CYS A 65 7.60 -42.21 -5.15
N LEU A 66 8.19 -41.03 -5.41
CA LEU A 66 9.60 -40.90 -5.79
C LEU A 66 10.55 -41.51 -4.75
N ALA A 67 10.31 -41.27 -3.45
CA ALA A 67 11.14 -41.80 -2.37
C ALA A 67 11.08 -43.34 -2.25
N ARG A 68 10.01 -43.97 -2.77
CA ARG A 68 9.80 -45.42 -2.69
C ARG A 68 10.54 -46.22 -3.77
N LYS A 69 11.36 -45.59 -4.62
CA LYS A 69 12.24 -46.23 -5.63
C LYS A 69 11.51 -47.16 -6.63
N ASP A 70 10.18 -47.09 -6.68
CA ASP A 70 9.34 -47.94 -7.51
C ASP A 70 8.63 -47.04 -8.54
N ARG A 71 9.11 -47.10 -9.80
CA ARG A 71 8.46 -46.63 -11.05
C ARG A 71 8.68 -45.18 -11.58
N GLN A 72 8.01 -44.96 -12.74
CA GLN A 72 8.34 -44.12 -13.91
C GLN A 72 8.60 -42.63 -13.64
N ASN A 73 9.54 -42.07 -14.41
CA ASN A 73 9.91 -40.64 -14.47
C ASN A 73 10.46 -39.98 -13.19
N PRO A 74 11.39 -40.61 -12.43
CA PRO A 74 11.96 -40.01 -11.23
C PRO A 74 12.73 -38.71 -11.52
N SER A 75 13.31 -38.59 -12.72
CA SER A 75 14.01 -37.39 -13.18
C SER A 75 13.09 -36.17 -13.28
N LEU A 76 11.84 -36.34 -13.72
CA LEU A 76 10.87 -35.24 -13.84
C LEU A 76 10.41 -34.75 -12.48
N VAL A 77 10.07 -35.66 -11.55
CA VAL A 77 9.68 -35.27 -10.19
C VAL A 77 10.83 -34.55 -9.48
N TRP A 78 12.06 -35.05 -9.58
CA TRP A 78 13.24 -34.36 -9.04
C TRP A 78 13.46 -32.98 -9.66
N LEU A 79 13.31 -32.87 -10.98
CA LEU A 79 13.46 -31.60 -11.68
C LEU A 79 12.44 -30.59 -11.18
N PHE A 80 11.15 -30.92 -11.18
CA PHE A 80 10.09 -30.01 -10.77
C PHE A 80 10.16 -29.68 -9.28
N THR A 81 10.41 -30.66 -8.40
CA THR A 81 10.61 -30.38 -6.97
C THR A 81 11.85 -29.52 -6.73
N GLY A 82 12.94 -29.78 -7.45
CA GLY A 82 14.14 -28.94 -7.43
C GLY A 82 13.85 -27.51 -7.88
N MET A 83 13.12 -27.34 -8.98
CA MET A 83 12.67 -26.03 -9.47
C MET A 83 11.82 -25.30 -8.42
N PHE A 84 10.85 -25.98 -7.81
CA PHE A 84 10.01 -25.40 -6.76
C PHE A 84 10.85 -24.91 -5.57
N CYS A 85 11.73 -25.77 -5.05
CA CYS A 85 12.57 -25.45 -3.91
C CYS A 85 13.55 -24.31 -4.22
N ILE A 86 14.29 -24.41 -5.33
CA ILE A 86 15.29 -23.42 -5.73
C ILE A 86 14.62 -22.07 -6.00
N TYR A 87 13.51 -22.05 -6.75
CA TYR A 87 12.78 -20.82 -7.05
C TYR A 87 12.26 -20.18 -5.77
N SER A 88 11.59 -20.93 -4.90
CA SER A 88 11.00 -20.38 -3.68
C SER A 88 12.09 -19.87 -2.71
N LEU A 89 13.21 -20.60 -2.56
CA LEU A 89 14.37 -20.18 -1.77
C LEU A 89 15.04 -18.93 -2.32
N PHE A 90 15.33 -18.94 -3.61
CA PHE A 90 16.00 -17.81 -4.23
C PHE A 90 15.13 -16.56 -4.23
N PHE A 91 13.83 -16.72 -4.52
CA PHE A 91 12.89 -15.61 -4.51
C PHE A 91 12.69 -15.05 -3.11
N ALA A 92 12.46 -15.90 -2.10
CA ALA A 92 12.35 -15.46 -0.71
C ALA A 92 13.62 -14.78 -0.21
N TRP A 93 14.80 -15.24 -0.64
CA TRP A 93 16.07 -14.60 -0.29
C TRP A 93 16.27 -13.23 -0.95
N ARG A 94 15.79 -13.05 -2.18
CA ARG A 94 15.95 -11.80 -2.95
C ARG A 94 14.82 -10.81 -2.75
N ALA A 95 13.65 -11.26 -2.31
CA ALA A 95 12.52 -10.41 -2.01
C ALA A 95 12.91 -9.41 -0.91
N ASN A 96 12.66 -8.13 -1.16
CA ASN A 96 12.96 -7.04 -0.25
C ASN A 96 11.73 -6.16 0.02
N LEU A 97 10.54 -6.71 -0.24
CA LEU A 97 9.28 -6.05 0.06
C LEU A 97 8.80 -6.48 1.46
N ASP A 98 8.29 -5.50 2.20
CA ASP A 98 7.68 -5.71 3.51
C ASP A 98 6.27 -6.31 3.34
N ILE A 99 6.19 -7.63 3.48
CA ILE A 99 4.96 -8.41 3.35
C ILE A 99 3.94 -8.14 4.47
N SER A 100 4.28 -7.36 5.50
CA SER A 100 3.30 -6.89 6.48
C SER A 100 2.33 -5.85 5.90
N LYS A 101 2.73 -5.19 4.81
CA LYS A 101 1.89 -4.24 4.07
C LYS A 101 1.05 -4.99 3.04
N PRO A 102 -0.29 -4.94 3.11
CA PRO A 102 -1.16 -5.72 2.23
C PRO A 102 -0.90 -5.52 0.73
N LEU A 103 -0.71 -4.28 0.28
CA LEU A 103 -0.39 -4.00 -1.13
C LEU A 103 0.91 -4.68 -1.59
N PHE A 104 1.93 -4.70 -0.73
CA PHE A 104 3.21 -5.34 -1.04
C PHE A 104 3.09 -6.86 -1.03
N MET A 105 2.26 -7.43 -0.14
CA MET A 105 1.91 -8.84 -0.19
C MET A 105 1.29 -9.19 -1.55
N GLY A 106 0.28 -8.44 -2.01
CA GLY A 106 -0.36 -8.68 -3.32
C GLY A 106 0.60 -8.57 -4.51
N VAL A 107 1.65 -7.73 -4.42
CA VAL A 107 2.73 -7.69 -5.42
C VAL A 107 3.55 -8.97 -5.39
N VAL A 108 3.94 -9.45 -4.20
CA VAL A 108 4.75 -10.66 -4.01
C VAL A 108 3.99 -11.91 -4.47
N GLU A 109 2.69 -12.01 -4.19
CA GLU A 109 1.87 -13.18 -4.53
C GLU A 109 1.88 -13.53 -6.03
N ARG A 110 1.98 -12.52 -6.91
CA ARG A 110 2.07 -12.72 -8.36
C ARG A 110 3.30 -13.55 -8.76
N PHE A 111 4.38 -13.44 -8.00
CA PHE A 111 5.59 -14.23 -8.24
C PHE A 111 5.47 -15.66 -7.70
N TRP A 112 4.52 -15.95 -6.81
CA TRP A 112 4.26 -17.31 -6.34
C TRP A 112 3.48 -18.15 -7.34
N MET A 113 2.87 -17.53 -8.38
CA MET A 113 2.23 -18.25 -9.49
C MET A 113 3.17 -19.27 -10.15
N GLN A 114 4.46 -18.94 -10.27
CA GLN A 114 5.47 -19.85 -10.82
C GLN A 114 5.62 -21.13 -9.96
N SER A 115 5.54 -21.00 -8.63
CA SER A 115 5.57 -22.13 -7.71
C SER A 115 4.29 -22.96 -7.81
N ASN A 116 3.13 -22.30 -7.94
CA ASN A 116 1.84 -22.96 -8.11
C ASN A 116 1.77 -23.77 -9.42
N ALA A 117 2.35 -23.26 -10.51
CA ALA A 117 2.45 -23.98 -11.78
C ALA A 117 3.23 -25.29 -11.61
N VAL A 118 4.34 -25.27 -10.87
CA VAL A 118 5.12 -26.48 -10.57
C VAL A 118 4.32 -27.48 -9.73
N VAL A 119 3.58 -27.01 -8.72
CA VAL A 119 2.70 -27.85 -7.90
C VAL A 119 1.60 -28.49 -8.75
N ALA A 120 1.02 -27.77 -9.72
CA ALA A 120 0.02 -28.32 -10.63
C ALA A 120 0.60 -29.44 -11.52
N VAL A 121 1.83 -29.28 -12.03
CA VAL A 121 2.52 -30.35 -12.79
C VAL A 121 2.78 -31.58 -11.90
N LEU A 122 3.29 -31.37 -10.69
CA LEU A 122 3.50 -32.44 -9.73
C LEU A 122 2.19 -33.15 -9.35
N ALA A 123 1.09 -32.42 -9.24
CA ALA A 123 -0.23 -32.99 -8.99
C ALA A 123 -0.71 -33.88 -10.14
N GLY A 124 -0.47 -33.48 -11.40
CA GLY A 124 -0.74 -34.32 -12.57
C GLY A 124 0.07 -35.62 -12.56
N ILE A 125 1.38 -35.52 -12.26
CA ILE A 125 2.23 -36.71 -12.09
C ILE A 125 1.72 -37.58 -10.93
N GLY A 126 1.33 -36.96 -9.82
CA GLY A 126 0.78 -37.64 -8.64
C GLY A 126 -0.52 -38.38 -8.92
N LEU A 127 -1.40 -37.81 -9.75
CA LEU A 127 -2.63 -38.49 -10.17
C LEU A 127 -2.33 -39.73 -11.02
N ALA A 128 -1.44 -39.58 -12.01
CA ALA A 128 -1.02 -40.70 -12.86
C ALA A 128 -0.37 -41.83 -12.06
N THR A 129 0.50 -41.49 -11.09
CA THR A 129 1.12 -42.51 -10.21
C THR A 129 0.08 -43.16 -9.30
N LEU A 130 -0.85 -42.40 -8.72
CA LEU A 130 -1.92 -42.93 -7.88
C LEU A 130 -2.81 -43.93 -8.63
N VAL A 131 -3.17 -43.63 -9.88
CA VAL A 131 -3.96 -44.53 -10.73
C VAL A 131 -3.17 -45.77 -11.13
N SER A 132 -1.90 -45.63 -11.51
CA SER A 132 -1.02 -46.78 -11.79
C SER A 132 -0.89 -47.72 -10.59
N GLU A 133 -0.69 -47.17 -9.38
CA GLU A 133 -0.59 -47.97 -8.16
C GLU A 133 -1.90 -48.65 -7.80
N SER A 134 -3.02 -47.95 -7.99
CA SER A 134 -4.36 -48.50 -7.76
C SER A 134 -4.70 -49.62 -8.75
N ASN A 135 -4.35 -49.47 -10.03
CA ASN A 135 -4.47 -50.54 -11.03
C ASN A 135 -3.63 -51.77 -10.65
N ARG A 136 -2.40 -51.55 -10.14
CA ARG A 136 -1.52 -52.62 -9.68
C ARG A 136 -2.10 -53.38 -8.48
N VAL A 137 -2.64 -52.68 -7.50
CA VAL A 137 -3.20 -53.28 -6.28
C VAL A 137 -4.53 -53.99 -6.55
N LEU A 138 -5.38 -53.40 -7.39
CA LEU A 138 -6.72 -53.93 -7.70
C LEU A 138 -6.71 -54.94 -8.87
N ASN A 139 -5.58 -55.11 -9.56
CA ASN A 139 -5.42 -55.96 -10.75
C ASN A 139 -6.47 -55.68 -11.84
N THR A 140 -6.73 -54.40 -12.12
CA THR A 140 -7.66 -53.95 -13.16
C THR A 140 -6.99 -52.98 -14.13
N ASN A 141 -7.42 -52.96 -15.39
CA ASN A 141 -6.94 -52.00 -16.41
C ASN A 141 -7.96 -50.88 -16.70
N GLY A 142 -9.12 -50.90 -16.06
CA GLY A 142 -10.24 -50.00 -16.35
C GLY A 142 -10.15 -48.62 -15.70
N LEU A 143 -9.21 -48.37 -14.78
CA LEU A 143 -9.16 -47.10 -14.03
C LEU A 143 -8.60 -45.93 -14.86
N GLN A 144 -8.12 -46.15 -16.08
CA GLN A 144 -7.62 -45.07 -16.95
C GLN A 144 -8.72 -44.06 -17.33
N CYS A 145 -9.96 -44.54 -17.55
CA CYS A 145 -11.10 -43.64 -17.77
C CYS A 145 -11.40 -42.80 -16.52
N LEU A 146 -11.19 -43.38 -15.33
CA LEU A 146 -11.34 -42.69 -14.05
C LEU A 146 -10.23 -41.66 -13.81
N GLU A 147 -9.04 -41.84 -14.35
CA GLU A 147 -7.97 -40.83 -14.34
C GLU A 147 -8.44 -39.55 -15.04
N TRP A 148 -8.87 -39.65 -16.29
CA TRP A 148 -9.36 -38.49 -17.06
C TRP A 148 -10.61 -37.86 -16.43
N LEU A 149 -11.53 -38.68 -15.92
CA LEU A 149 -12.72 -38.19 -15.23
C LEU A 149 -12.35 -37.45 -13.94
N SER A 150 -11.42 -37.97 -13.14
CA SER A 150 -10.96 -37.31 -11.91
C SER A 150 -10.19 -36.02 -12.20
N ALA A 151 -9.34 -36.01 -13.23
CA ALA A 151 -8.66 -34.79 -13.68
C ALA A 151 -9.66 -33.71 -14.10
N ALA A 152 -10.67 -34.07 -14.91
CA ALA A 152 -11.73 -33.15 -15.30
C ALA A 152 -12.51 -32.63 -14.09
N VAL A 153 -12.88 -33.50 -13.14
CA VAL A 153 -13.56 -33.10 -11.90
C VAL A 153 -12.71 -32.13 -11.08
N PHE A 154 -11.41 -32.37 -10.93
CA PHE A 154 -10.52 -31.46 -10.19
C PHE A 154 -10.39 -30.10 -10.87
N ILE A 155 -10.27 -30.07 -12.20
CA ILE A 155 -10.21 -28.81 -12.96
C ILE A 155 -11.54 -28.04 -12.82
N ILE A 156 -12.68 -28.72 -12.99
CA ILE A 156 -14.00 -28.10 -12.85
C ILE A 156 -14.20 -27.58 -11.42
N TYR A 157 -13.83 -28.36 -10.41
CA TYR A 157 -13.90 -27.93 -9.01
C TYR A 157 -13.02 -26.71 -8.76
N GLN A 158 -11.80 -26.68 -9.30
CA GLN A 158 -10.88 -25.57 -9.17
C GLN A 158 -11.40 -24.29 -9.83
N ILE A 159 -12.03 -24.40 -11.00
CA ILE A 159 -12.70 -23.27 -11.67
C ILE A 159 -13.88 -22.80 -10.83
N TYR A 160 -14.75 -23.72 -10.40
CA TYR A 160 -15.94 -23.41 -9.61
C TYR A 160 -15.60 -22.72 -8.28
N SER A 161 -14.62 -23.24 -7.53
CA SER A 161 -14.24 -22.69 -6.22
C SER A 161 -13.60 -21.31 -6.31
N ASN A 162 -12.95 -20.99 -7.43
CA ASN A 162 -12.28 -19.70 -7.63
C ASN A 162 -13.08 -18.72 -8.50
N PHE A 163 -14.19 -19.16 -9.11
CA PHE A 163 -14.96 -18.35 -10.06
C PHE A 163 -15.40 -17.03 -9.43
N SER A 164 -15.98 -17.06 -8.22
CA SER A 164 -16.46 -15.84 -7.56
C SER A 164 -15.35 -14.83 -7.26
N ALA A 165 -14.12 -15.28 -7.01
CA ALA A 165 -12.99 -14.39 -6.74
C ALA A 165 -12.38 -13.84 -8.04
N CYS A 166 -12.42 -14.64 -9.12
CA CYS A 166 -11.90 -14.25 -10.43
C CYS A 166 -12.91 -13.48 -11.30
N ASP A 167 -14.21 -13.52 -10.97
CA ASP A 167 -15.24 -12.78 -11.69
C ASP A 167 -15.14 -11.27 -11.41
N GLN A 168 -14.54 -10.56 -12.37
CA GLN A 168 -14.35 -9.11 -12.31
C GLN A 168 -15.32 -8.36 -13.25
N ARG A 169 -16.38 -9.00 -13.76
CA ARG A 169 -17.29 -8.41 -14.77
C ARG A 169 -18.00 -7.14 -14.31
N THR A 170 -18.18 -6.97 -13.00
CA THR A 170 -18.80 -5.79 -12.39
C THR A 170 -17.80 -4.87 -11.70
N ASN A 171 -16.50 -5.14 -11.81
CA ASN A 171 -15.48 -4.33 -11.18
C ASN A 171 -15.17 -3.09 -12.04
N TYR A 172 -15.83 -1.99 -11.69
CA TYR A 172 -15.64 -0.68 -12.32
C TYR A 172 -14.99 0.33 -11.37
N VAL A 173 -14.33 -0.11 -10.30
CA VAL A 173 -13.80 0.81 -9.27
C VAL A 173 -12.73 1.72 -9.89
N ILE A 174 -11.77 1.13 -10.60
CA ILE A 174 -10.68 1.88 -11.25
C ILE A 174 -11.21 2.73 -12.41
N ASP A 175 -12.21 2.23 -13.14
CA ASP A 175 -12.90 2.97 -14.20
C ASP A 175 -13.57 4.24 -13.66
N LYS A 176 -14.37 4.09 -12.60
CA LYS A 176 -15.04 5.20 -11.91
C LYS A 176 -14.03 6.17 -11.29
N PHE A 177 -12.96 5.66 -10.70
CA PHE A 177 -11.87 6.47 -10.16
C PHE A 177 -11.31 7.41 -11.23
N ALA A 178 -10.89 6.88 -12.37
CA ALA A 178 -10.27 7.66 -13.44
C ALA A 178 -11.27 8.65 -14.09
N LYS A 179 -12.50 8.21 -14.37
CA LYS A 179 -13.55 9.06 -14.96
C LYS A 179 -13.93 10.21 -14.04
N ASN A 180 -14.13 9.95 -12.75
CA ASN A 180 -14.46 11.00 -11.78
C ASN A 180 -13.33 12.00 -11.61
N LEU A 181 -12.07 11.52 -11.61
CA LEU A 181 -10.91 12.39 -11.55
C LEU A 181 -10.85 13.32 -12.76
N LEU A 182 -10.93 12.77 -13.97
CA LEU A 182 -10.92 13.55 -15.21
C LEU A 182 -12.10 14.53 -15.26
N ALA A 183 -13.30 14.11 -14.86
CA ALA A 183 -14.50 14.96 -14.87
C ALA A 183 -14.41 16.13 -13.87
N SER A 184 -13.63 15.99 -12.80
CA SER A 184 -13.48 17.03 -11.76
C SER A 184 -12.53 18.17 -12.15
N MET A 185 -11.74 18.00 -13.22
CA MET A 185 -10.72 18.98 -13.61
C MET A 185 -11.32 20.12 -14.45
N PRO A 186 -10.90 21.37 -14.25
CA PRO A 186 -11.29 22.48 -15.13
C PRO A 186 -10.73 22.31 -16.54
N HIS A 187 -11.21 23.11 -17.49
CA HIS A 187 -10.71 23.12 -18.86
C HIS A 187 -9.21 23.48 -18.92
N ASP A 188 -8.48 22.90 -19.86
CA ASP A 188 -7.05 23.15 -20.13
C ASP A 188 -6.11 22.98 -18.92
N ALA A 189 -6.50 22.15 -17.95
CA ALA A 189 -5.72 21.91 -16.74
C ALA A 189 -4.56 20.93 -16.97
N ILE A 190 -3.47 21.13 -16.22
CA ILE A 190 -2.36 20.19 -16.12
C ILE A 190 -2.61 19.27 -14.91
N ILE A 191 -2.52 17.96 -15.13
CA ILE A 191 -2.56 16.96 -14.06
C ILE A 191 -1.17 16.36 -13.93
N LEU A 192 -0.54 16.59 -12.77
CA LEU A 192 0.67 15.90 -12.35
C LEU A 192 0.29 14.53 -11.78
N LEU A 193 0.56 13.48 -12.55
CA LEU A 193 0.31 12.08 -12.17
C LEU A 193 1.49 11.53 -11.38
N ARG A 194 1.20 10.67 -10.40
CA ARG A 194 2.22 9.98 -9.61
C ARG A 194 1.79 8.55 -9.26
N GLY A 195 2.68 7.59 -9.49
CA GLY A 195 2.44 6.18 -9.18
C GLY A 195 1.49 5.47 -10.16
N ASP A 196 1.38 4.16 -9.98
CA ASP A 196 0.77 3.25 -10.96
C ASP A 196 -0.74 3.45 -11.14
N LEU A 197 -1.47 3.69 -10.04
CA LEU A 197 -2.93 3.79 -10.09
C LEU A 197 -3.39 4.96 -10.96
N PRO A 198 -3.07 6.23 -10.65
CA PRO A 198 -3.51 7.34 -11.49
C PRO A 198 -2.75 7.38 -12.81
N GLY A 199 -1.47 7.00 -12.82
CA GLY A 199 -0.66 6.92 -14.03
C GLY A 199 -1.32 6.05 -15.10
N ASN A 200 -1.63 4.79 -14.78
CA ASN A 200 -2.17 3.87 -15.78
C ASN A 200 -3.65 4.12 -16.07
N SER A 201 -4.48 4.30 -15.03
CA SER A 201 -5.94 4.41 -15.20
C SER A 201 -6.36 5.69 -15.93
N VAL A 202 -5.78 6.84 -15.55
CA VAL A 202 -6.12 8.14 -16.15
C VAL A 202 -5.58 8.24 -17.56
N ARG A 203 -4.37 7.73 -17.82
CA ARG A 203 -3.80 7.68 -19.18
C ARG A 203 -4.60 6.80 -20.12
N TYR A 204 -5.06 5.64 -19.66
CA TYR A 204 -5.92 4.77 -20.46
C TYR A 204 -7.21 5.51 -20.86
N MET A 205 -7.92 6.07 -19.88
CA MET A 205 -9.16 6.80 -20.12
C MET A 205 -8.99 8.01 -21.04
N HIS A 206 -7.88 8.74 -20.89
CA HIS A 206 -7.63 9.93 -21.68
C HIS A 206 -7.15 9.61 -23.09
N TYR A 207 -6.10 8.80 -23.23
CA TYR A 207 -5.47 8.55 -24.54
C TYR A 207 -6.10 7.42 -25.34
N CYS A 208 -6.67 6.39 -24.69
CA CYS A 208 -7.28 5.25 -25.39
C CYS A 208 -8.78 5.45 -25.58
N GLU A 209 -9.49 5.89 -24.54
CA GLU A 209 -10.95 6.14 -24.60
C GLU A 209 -11.31 7.57 -25.05
N GLY A 210 -10.32 8.46 -25.21
CA GLY A 210 -10.54 9.82 -25.72
C GLY A 210 -11.23 10.76 -24.75
N LEU A 211 -11.22 10.49 -23.44
CA LEU A 211 -11.88 11.32 -22.45
C LEU A 211 -11.05 12.57 -22.12
N ARG A 212 -11.71 13.73 -22.14
CA ARG A 212 -11.12 15.03 -21.79
C ARG A 212 -9.82 15.34 -22.54
N PRO A 213 -9.83 15.38 -23.89
CA PRO A 213 -8.64 15.66 -24.70
C PRO A 213 -8.06 17.07 -24.49
N ASP A 214 -8.80 17.94 -23.79
CA ASP A 214 -8.37 19.27 -23.36
C ASP A 214 -7.37 19.25 -22.18
N LEU A 215 -7.27 18.14 -21.45
CA LEU A 215 -6.38 18.03 -20.30
C LEU A 215 -4.96 17.62 -20.70
N SER A 216 -3.97 18.11 -19.96
CA SER A 216 -2.58 17.69 -20.12
C SER A 216 -2.14 16.78 -18.97
N LEU A 217 -1.82 15.53 -19.29
CA LEU A 217 -1.35 14.54 -18.30
C LEU A 217 0.17 14.47 -18.27
N VAL A 218 0.77 14.96 -17.19
CA VAL A 218 2.23 14.98 -16.99
C VAL A 218 2.60 14.03 -15.87
N ASP A 219 3.36 12.98 -16.18
CA ASP A 219 3.80 12.01 -15.18
C ASP A 219 5.06 12.51 -14.46
N GLN A 220 4.90 12.85 -13.18
CA GLN A 220 5.95 13.45 -12.37
C GLN A 220 7.14 12.52 -12.17
N GLU A 221 6.90 11.24 -11.90
CA GLU A 221 7.98 10.27 -11.69
C GLU A 221 8.69 9.98 -13.01
N MET A 222 7.95 9.92 -14.11
CA MET A 222 8.54 9.66 -15.41
C MET A 222 9.39 10.83 -15.92
N MET A 223 9.09 12.08 -15.54
CA MET A 223 9.95 13.25 -15.85
C MET A 223 11.38 13.14 -15.29
N THR A 224 11.63 12.23 -14.35
CA THR A 224 13.00 11.93 -13.87
C THR A 224 13.82 11.11 -14.86
N TYR A 225 13.23 10.51 -15.90
CA TYR A 225 13.95 9.71 -16.88
C TYR A 225 14.31 10.54 -18.11
N GLU A 226 15.54 10.33 -18.61
CA GLU A 226 16.11 11.06 -19.75
C GLU A 226 15.31 10.91 -21.05
N TRP A 227 14.58 9.80 -21.20
CA TRP A 227 13.78 9.53 -22.39
C TRP A 227 12.40 10.21 -22.38
N TYR A 228 11.92 10.69 -21.23
CA TYR A 228 10.52 11.08 -21.07
C TYR A 228 10.18 12.35 -21.85
N LEU A 229 10.83 13.48 -21.58
CA LEU A 229 10.53 14.74 -22.27
C LEU A 229 10.77 14.68 -23.77
N PRO A 230 11.88 14.10 -24.28
CA PRO A 230 12.08 13.94 -25.72
C PRO A 230 10.95 13.19 -26.44
N LYS A 231 10.27 12.27 -25.74
CA LYS A 231 9.15 11.50 -26.30
C LYS A 231 7.80 12.18 -26.07
N MET A 232 7.56 12.70 -24.87
CA MET A 232 6.23 13.10 -24.42
C MET A 232 5.92 14.58 -24.59
N ALA A 233 6.92 15.47 -24.53
CA ALA A 233 6.67 16.92 -24.53
C ALA A 233 5.91 17.39 -25.80
N LYS A 234 6.23 16.81 -26.95
CA LYS A 234 5.53 17.09 -28.23
C LYS A 234 4.06 16.67 -28.26
N HIS A 235 3.63 15.82 -27.32
CA HIS A 235 2.25 15.35 -27.17
C HIS A 235 1.50 16.08 -26.06
N LEU A 236 2.10 17.11 -25.46
CA LEU A 236 1.53 17.91 -24.37
C LEU A 236 1.45 19.37 -24.80
N PRO A 237 0.60 19.70 -25.80
CA PRO A 237 0.49 21.07 -26.29
C PRO A 237 0.05 22.00 -25.15
N GLY A 238 0.71 23.14 -25.02
CA GLY A 238 0.44 24.12 -23.96
C GLY A 238 1.29 23.95 -22.70
N VAL A 239 1.90 22.79 -22.47
CA VAL A 239 2.80 22.58 -21.33
C VAL A 239 4.23 22.97 -21.68
N ASN A 240 4.78 23.91 -20.94
CA ASN A 240 6.15 24.40 -21.11
C ASN A 240 7.10 23.72 -20.11
N PHE A 241 8.16 23.09 -20.61
CA PHE A 241 9.20 22.47 -19.79
C PHE A 241 10.44 23.38 -19.74
N PRO A 242 10.92 23.79 -18.56
CA PRO A 242 12.05 24.73 -18.44
C PRO A 242 13.43 24.11 -18.70
N GLY A 243 13.49 22.81 -18.98
CA GLY A 243 14.72 22.09 -19.29
C GLY A 243 14.43 20.68 -19.81
N ASP A 244 15.45 19.82 -19.78
CA ASP A 244 15.44 18.48 -20.38
C ASP A 244 15.00 17.39 -19.41
N ARG A 245 15.08 17.64 -18.10
CA ARG A 245 14.81 16.62 -17.08
C ARG A 245 14.39 17.21 -15.74
N TRP A 246 13.37 16.63 -15.11
CA TRP A 246 12.99 17.04 -13.76
C TRP A 246 14.02 16.55 -12.74
N ASN A 247 14.46 17.45 -11.85
CA ASN A 247 15.33 17.16 -10.71
C ASN A 247 14.98 18.11 -9.55
N PRO A 248 15.02 17.66 -8.28
CA PRO A 248 14.86 18.56 -7.13
C PRO A 248 15.84 19.75 -7.13
N VAL A 249 17.02 19.58 -7.71
CA VAL A 249 18.05 20.61 -7.83
C VAL A 249 18.28 20.94 -9.30
N GLU A 250 18.22 22.24 -9.62
CA GLU A 250 18.50 22.74 -10.96
C GLU A 250 20.01 22.76 -11.23
N GLY A 251 20.39 22.53 -12.48
CA GLY A 251 21.77 22.50 -12.90
C GLY A 251 21.94 21.82 -14.24
N ILE A 252 23.20 21.54 -14.58
CA ILE A 252 23.56 20.82 -15.80
C ILE A 252 24.17 19.48 -15.37
N LEU A 253 23.58 18.38 -15.83
CA LEU A 253 24.12 17.05 -15.57
C LEU A 253 25.40 16.82 -16.41
N PRO A 254 26.27 15.85 -16.05
CA PRO A 254 27.49 15.56 -16.81
C PRO A 254 27.26 15.29 -18.32
N GLY A 255 26.06 14.85 -18.71
CA GLY A 255 25.66 14.66 -20.10
C GLY A 255 25.14 15.92 -20.82
N GLY A 256 25.25 17.10 -20.22
CA GLY A 256 24.80 18.37 -20.79
C GLY A 256 23.30 18.67 -20.64
N MET A 257 22.51 17.73 -20.10
CA MET A 257 21.08 17.93 -19.86
C MET A 257 20.84 19.00 -18.80
N VAL A 258 19.98 19.96 -19.10
CA VAL A 258 19.55 21.01 -18.19
C VAL A 258 18.41 20.47 -17.33
N THR A 259 18.57 20.50 -16.01
CA THR A 259 17.52 20.09 -15.08
C THR A 259 16.69 21.26 -14.60
N PHE A 260 15.42 20.99 -14.32
CA PHE A 260 14.50 21.95 -13.70
C PHE A 260 13.79 21.34 -12.50
N ASN A 261 13.44 22.19 -11.53
CA ASN A 261 12.68 21.76 -10.37
C ASN A 261 11.17 21.99 -10.56
N LEU A 262 10.37 21.46 -9.63
CA LEU A 262 8.91 21.57 -9.72
C LEU A 262 8.42 23.02 -9.58
N TYR A 263 9.14 23.85 -8.81
CA TYR A 263 8.79 25.26 -8.64
C TYR A 263 8.87 26.01 -9.97
N HIS A 264 9.97 25.86 -10.71
CA HIS A 264 10.17 26.51 -12.01
C HIS A 264 9.18 25.98 -13.06
N PHE A 265 8.86 24.69 -13.04
CA PHE A 265 7.80 24.12 -13.88
C PHE A 265 6.43 24.76 -13.59
N LEU A 266 6.07 24.98 -12.33
CA LEU A 266 4.81 25.62 -11.97
C LEU A 266 4.80 27.13 -12.31
N GLU A 267 5.93 27.80 -12.13
CA GLU A 267 6.12 29.23 -12.45
C GLU A 267 5.89 29.50 -13.95
N ILE A 268 6.51 28.69 -14.82
CA ILE A 268 6.39 28.89 -16.28
C ILE A 268 5.01 28.50 -16.82
N ASN A 269 4.30 27.58 -16.15
CA ASN A 269 2.95 27.14 -16.50
C ASN A 269 1.85 27.79 -15.66
N LYS A 270 2.13 28.90 -14.96
CA LYS A 270 1.18 29.53 -14.02
C LYS A 270 -0.16 29.98 -14.63
N GLN A 271 -0.23 30.09 -15.95
CA GLN A 271 -1.46 30.41 -16.68
C GLN A 271 -2.45 29.23 -16.70
N GLN A 272 -1.97 28.00 -16.55
CA GLN A 272 -2.77 26.79 -16.49
C GLN A 272 -2.95 26.33 -15.04
N LYS A 273 -4.17 25.89 -14.71
CA LYS A 273 -4.44 25.31 -13.39
C LYS A 273 -3.76 23.94 -13.31
N THR A 274 -2.80 23.81 -12.40
CA THR A 274 -2.06 22.57 -12.20
C THR A 274 -2.53 21.85 -10.95
N PHE A 275 -2.89 20.58 -11.09
CA PHE A 275 -3.35 19.71 -9.99
C PHE A 275 -2.39 18.54 -9.83
N VAL A 276 -2.16 18.12 -8.58
CA VAL A 276 -1.38 16.92 -8.26
C VAL A 276 -2.35 15.80 -7.91
N CYS A 277 -2.27 14.70 -8.65
CA CYS A 277 -3.08 13.51 -8.40
C CYS A 277 -2.28 12.50 -7.58
N ILE A 278 -2.77 12.22 -6.36
CA ILE A 278 -2.16 11.29 -5.40
C ILE A 278 -0.73 11.76 -5.04
N GLY A 279 -0.21 11.37 -3.86
CA GLY A 279 1.22 11.58 -3.60
C GLY A 279 1.62 12.73 -2.67
N ILE A 280 0.70 13.32 -1.90
CA ILE A 280 1.09 13.83 -0.57
C ILE A 280 1.12 12.63 0.39
N HIS A 281 2.07 11.72 0.15
CA HIS A 281 2.53 10.80 1.18
C HIS A 281 3.36 11.67 2.12
N GLY A 282 2.77 12.05 3.24
CA GLY A 282 3.38 12.94 4.21
C GLY A 282 4.77 12.42 4.58
N ARG A 283 5.79 13.22 4.32
CA ARG A 283 6.96 13.21 5.20
C ARG A 283 6.42 13.45 6.61
N GLU A 284 6.75 12.52 7.52
CA GLU A 284 6.57 12.57 8.97
C GLU A 284 5.62 13.66 9.45
N ILE A 285 4.32 13.35 9.41
CA ILE A 285 3.32 14.25 9.98
C ILE A 285 3.33 14.03 11.50
N ILE A 286 3.36 15.13 12.26
CA ILE A 286 3.39 15.19 13.74
C ILE A 286 2.28 14.34 14.39
N TYR A 287 1.20 14.08 13.66
CA TYR A 287 0.18 13.10 14.02
C TYR A 287 0.08 12.04 12.93
N ASN A 288 0.04 10.76 13.30
CA ASN A 288 -0.16 9.66 12.37
C ASN A 288 -1.62 9.67 11.87
N TRP A 289 -1.94 10.61 10.98
CA TRP A 289 -3.27 10.79 10.37
C TRP A 289 -3.61 9.70 9.33
N SER A 290 -2.62 8.85 9.00
CA SER A 290 -2.65 7.81 7.98
C SER A 290 -3.12 6.45 8.48
N GLU A 291 -3.64 6.34 9.71
CA GLU A 291 -4.12 5.06 10.19
C GLU A 291 -5.34 4.56 9.40
N ARG A 292 -5.40 3.23 9.20
CA ARG A 292 -6.34 2.47 8.35
C ARG A 292 -7.69 3.16 8.27
N THR A 293 -7.86 3.86 7.16
CA THR A 293 -8.95 4.83 6.98
C THR A 293 -10.29 4.13 6.76
N MET A 294 -10.28 2.81 6.56
CA MET A 294 -11.41 2.00 6.11
C MET A 294 -11.62 0.72 6.92
N GLU A 295 -11.06 0.58 8.13
CA GLU A 295 -11.24 -0.67 8.90
C GLU A 295 -12.75 -0.94 9.12
N GLY A 296 -13.30 -1.93 8.41
CA GLY A 296 -14.74 -2.25 8.38
C GLY A 296 -15.62 -1.49 7.38
N MET A 297 -15.06 -0.63 6.52
CA MET A 297 -15.80 0.18 5.53
C MET A 297 -15.54 -0.22 4.07
N SER A 298 -14.40 -0.82 3.77
CA SER A 298 -14.10 -1.31 2.41
C SER A 298 -14.48 -2.78 2.29
N GLU A 299 -15.29 -3.10 1.28
CA GLU A 299 -15.60 -4.49 0.88
C GLU A 299 -14.46 -5.14 0.07
N PHE A 300 -13.43 -4.37 -0.28
CA PHE A 300 -12.32 -4.84 -1.11
C PHE A 300 -11.21 -5.49 -0.28
N ASP A 301 -10.56 -6.49 -0.87
CA ASP A 301 -9.37 -7.10 -0.29
C ASP A 301 -8.30 -6.02 -0.03
N PRO A 302 -7.72 -5.92 1.18
CA PRO A 302 -6.72 -4.89 1.49
C PRO A 302 -5.47 -4.88 0.59
N SER A 303 -5.16 -6.00 -0.07
CA SER A 303 -4.04 -6.12 -1.02
C SER A 303 -4.38 -5.65 -2.44
N SER A 304 -5.66 -5.36 -2.71
CA SER A 304 -6.19 -5.05 -4.03
C SER A 304 -6.04 -3.57 -4.41
N TRP A 305 -6.01 -3.30 -5.72
CA TRP A 305 -5.98 -1.92 -6.23
C TRP A 305 -7.31 -1.19 -6.03
N GLU A 306 -8.42 -1.92 -5.92
CA GLU A 306 -9.75 -1.40 -5.61
C GLU A 306 -9.78 -0.79 -4.21
N SER A 307 -9.13 -1.45 -3.24
CA SER A 307 -8.96 -0.92 -1.89
C SER A 307 -8.15 0.39 -1.91
N VAL A 308 -7.03 0.41 -2.64
CA VAL A 308 -6.19 1.62 -2.81
C VAL A 308 -6.99 2.76 -3.47
N ALA A 309 -7.69 2.48 -4.57
CA ALA A 309 -8.47 3.50 -5.27
C ALA A 309 -9.61 4.04 -4.41
N ASN A 310 -10.33 3.17 -3.70
CA ASN A 310 -11.37 3.57 -2.78
C ASN A 310 -10.79 4.46 -1.66
N GLU A 311 -9.70 4.04 -1.02
CA GLU A 311 -9.03 4.83 0.01
C GLU A 311 -8.61 6.21 -0.52
N GLU A 312 -7.96 6.27 -1.68
CA GLU A 312 -7.54 7.54 -2.30
C GLU A 312 -8.74 8.46 -2.59
N MET A 313 -9.87 7.93 -3.06
CA MET A 313 -11.09 8.73 -3.28
C MET A 313 -11.63 9.35 -1.99
N TRP A 314 -11.59 8.60 -0.89
CA TRP A 314 -12.02 9.11 0.41
C TRP A 314 -11.01 10.09 1.00
N GLN A 315 -9.71 9.82 0.87
CA GLN A 315 -8.64 10.71 1.29
C GLN A 315 -8.70 12.06 0.55
N ALA A 316 -8.91 12.03 -0.76
CA ALA A 316 -8.96 13.22 -1.61
C ALA A 316 -9.94 14.29 -1.08
N ARG A 317 -11.08 13.87 -0.52
CA ARG A 317 -12.08 14.77 0.07
C ARG A 317 -11.54 15.59 1.25
N MET A 318 -10.63 15.01 2.04
CA MET A 318 -10.03 15.65 3.21
C MET A 318 -8.66 16.26 2.96
N LYS A 319 -8.03 16.04 1.79
CA LYS A 319 -6.66 16.53 1.53
C LYS A 319 -6.54 18.05 1.59
N THR A 320 -7.53 18.79 1.09
CA THR A 320 -7.52 20.26 1.11
C THR A 320 -7.54 20.83 2.53
N PRO A 321 -8.55 20.54 3.40
CA PRO A 321 -8.53 21.05 4.77
C PRO A 321 -7.33 20.54 5.56
N PHE A 322 -6.87 19.32 5.29
CA PHE A 322 -5.66 18.77 5.88
C PHE A 322 -4.41 19.58 5.53
N PHE A 323 -4.20 19.90 4.25
CA PHE A 323 -3.06 20.69 3.80
C PHE A 323 -3.05 22.08 4.46
N ILE A 324 -4.20 22.75 4.47
CA ILE A 324 -4.36 24.10 5.04
C ILE A 324 -4.09 24.08 6.54
N PHE A 325 -4.61 23.08 7.25
CA PHE A 325 -4.33 22.89 8.67
C PHE A 325 -2.85 22.65 8.94
N ASN A 326 -2.21 21.75 8.16
CA ASN A 326 -0.79 21.45 8.32
C ASN A 326 0.11 22.66 8.03
N LEU A 327 -0.27 23.51 7.07
CA LEU A 327 0.42 24.76 6.79
C LEU A 327 0.44 25.69 8.02
N ALA A 328 -0.67 25.77 8.75
CA ALA A 328 -0.78 26.57 9.97
C ALA A 328 0.08 26.04 11.14
N GLU A 329 0.25 24.71 11.22
CA GLU A 329 1.06 24.05 12.25
C GLU A 329 2.57 24.14 11.97
N THR A 330 2.98 23.97 10.70
CA THR A 330 4.39 23.73 10.34
C THR A 330 5.15 24.97 9.91
N VAL A 331 4.49 25.94 9.29
CA VAL A 331 5.17 27.14 8.77
C VAL A 331 5.16 28.25 9.81
N ASN A 332 6.28 28.96 9.91
CA ASN A 332 6.38 30.14 10.76
C ASN A 332 5.63 31.32 10.12
N LEU A 333 4.34 31.42 10.44
CA LEU A 333 3.42 32.45 9.94
C LEU A 333 2.98 33.39 11.07
N PRO A 334 2.64 34.65 10.75
CA PRO A 334 1.98 35.56 11.69
C PRO A 334 0.73 34.95 12.32
N SER A 335 0.45 35.30 13.59
CA SER A 335 -0.65 34.68 14.37
C SER A 335 -2.03 34.88 13.76
N ASP A 336 -2.27 36.04 13.13
CA ASP A 336 -3.50 36.36 12.40
C ASP A 336 -3.68 35.48 11.16
N VAL A 337 -2.60 35.25 10.40
CA VAL A 337 -2.62 34.34 9.23
C VAL A 337 -2.87 32.90 9.68
N LYS A 338 -2.24 32.46 10.78
CA LYS A 338 -2.51 31.13 11.35
C LYS A 338 -3.98 30.98 11.74
N ALA A 339 -4.57 31.98 12.39
CA ALA A 339 -5.96 31.94 12.81
C ALA A 339 -6.92 31.83 11.61
N GLN A 340 -6.64 32.56 10.52
CA GLN A 340 -7.39 32.45 9.26
C GLN A 340 -7.29 31.04 8.65
N LEU A 341 -6.09 30.46 8.60
CA LEU A 341 -5.88 29.10 8.07
C LEU A 341 -6.63 28.05 8.90
N TYR A 342 -6.54 28.11 10.23
CA TYR A 342 -7.30 27.21 11.10
C TYR A 342 -8.81 27.36 10.92
N THR A 343 -9.30 28.60 10.80
CA THR A 343 -10.72 28.88 10.55
C THR A 343 -11.19 28.29 9.22
N HIS A 344 -10.39 28.45 8.17
CA HIS A 344 -10.71 27.90 6.86
C HIS A 344 -10.70 26.36 6.87
N ALA A 345 -9.69 25.74 7.47
CA ALA A 345 -9.64 24.28 7.63
C ALA A 345 -10.82 23.75 8.46
N TYR A 346 -11.17 24.41 9.56
CA TYR A 346 -12.31 24.06 10.40
C TYR A 346 -13.63 24.09 9.62
N ASN A 347 -13.89 25.16 8.85
CA ASN A 347 -15.13 25.28 8.07
C ASN A 347 -15.25 24.16 7.03
N LEU A 348 -14.16 23.86 6.31
CA LEU A 348 -14.11 22.76 5.35
C LEU A 348 -14.33 21.40 6.03
N TYR A 349 -13.66 21.12 7.16
CA TYR A 349 -13.87 19.87 7.90
C TYR A 349 -15.31 19.73 8.38
N LYS A 350 -15.90 20.81 8.93
CA LYS A 350 -17.30 20.83 9.38
C LYS A 350 -18.25 20.52 8.24
N GLU A 351 -18.07 21.14 7.08
CA GLU A 351 -18.87 20.91 5.90
C GLU A 351 -18.78 19.44 5.46
N ILE A 352 -17.57 18.92 5.26
CA ILE A 352 -17.33 17.55 4.78
C ILE A 352 -17.92 16.50 5.74
N VAL A 353 -17.67 16.64 7.04
CA VAL A 353 -18.18 15.70 8.06
C VAL A 353 -19.70 15.79 8.23
N SER A 354 -20.29 16.96 8.04
CA SER A 354 -21.75 17.13 8.13
C SER A 354 -22.51 16.59 6.92
N LEU A 355 -21.92 16.69 5.72
CA LEU A 355 -22.53 16.22 4.47
C LEU A 355 -22.50 14.70 4.35
N GLN A 356 -21.46 14.04 4.86
CA GLN A 356 -21.28 12.58 4.74
C GLN A 356 -21.62 11.91 6.07
N LYS A 357 -22.75 11.22 6.15
CA LYS A 357 -23.13 10.48 7.37
C LYS A 357 -22.17 9.33 7.66
N GLU A 358 -21.80 8.61 6.62
CA GLU A 358 -20.85 7.51 6.67
C GLU A 358 -19.53 7.96 6.09
N HIS A 359 -18.48 7.86 6.90
CA HIS A 359 -17.12 8.24 6.50
C HIS A 359 -16.07 7.53 7.37
N PRO A 360 -14.81 7.49 6.88
CA PRO A 360 -13.63 7.04 7.61
C PRO A 360 -13.51 7.56 9.04
N ALA A 361 -13.09 6.69 9.96
CA ALA A 361 -12.96 7.06 11.37
C ALA A 361 -12.04 8.27 11.58
N ASN A 362 -10.91 8.32 10.85
CA ASN A 362 -9.94 9.40 10.95
C ASN A 362 -10.54 10.80 10.69
N TRP A 363 -11.61 10.93 9.89
CA TRP A 363 -12.27 12.23 9.69
C TRP A 363 -12.79 12.82 11.00
N HIS A 364 -13.26 11.99 11.94
CA HIS A 364 -13.64 12.45 13.27
C HIS A 364 -12.44 12.97 14.06
N LYS A 365 -11.28 12.29 14.01
CA LYS A 365 -10.04 12.76 14.64
C LYS A 365 -9.61 14.10 14.06
N ASN A 366 -9.62 14.24 12.74
CA ASN A 366 -9.22 15.47 12.03
C ASN A 366 -10.10 16.64 12.42
N TYR A 367 -11.41 16.43 12.38
CA TYR A 367 -12.36 17.48 12.72
C TYR A 367 -12.30 17.83 14.22
N ALA A 368 -12.12 16.86 15.12
CA ALA A 368 -11.96 17.14 16.54
C ALA A 368 -10.73 18.02 16.83
N ILE A 369 -9.60 17.73 16.20
CA ILE A 369 -8.37 18.53 16.35
C ILE A 369 -8.56 19.93 15.76
N ALA A 370 -9.25 20.06 14.62
CA ALA A 370 -9.59 21.38 14.06
C ALA A 370 -10.48 22.19 15.02
N CYS A 371 -11.48 21.56 15.65
CA CYS A 371 -12.31 22.19 16.68
C CYS A 371 -11.48 22.62 17.91
N GLU A 372 -10.53 21.79 18.34
CA GLU A 372 -9.64 22.10 19.48
C GLU A 372 -8.77 23.33 19.17
N ARG A 373 -8.18 23.40 17.97
CA ARG A 373 -7.40 24.58 17.57
C ARG A 373 -8.25 25.84 17.52
N MET A 374 -9.47 25.76 16.97
CA MET A 374 -10.41 26.87 16.99
C MET A 374 -10.74 27.34 18.41
N LEU A 375 -10.88 26.41 19.36
CA LEU A 375 -11.14 26.74 20.76
C LEU A 375 -9.98 27.54 21.39
N ARG A 376 -8.74 27.19 21.04
CA ARG A 376 -7.54 27.86 21.59
C ARG A 376 -7.29 29.24 20.99
N LEU A 377 -7.72 29.50 19.75
CA LEU A 377 -7.58 30.81 19.09
C LEU A 377 -8.46 31.90 19.72
N ARG A 378 -9.58 31.54 20.37
CA ARG A 378 -10.55 32.47 21.00
C ARG A 378 -11.06 33.59 20.08
N GLU A 379 -11.06 33.39 18.75
CA GLU A 379 -11.58 34.37 17.81
C GLU A 379 -13.13 34.40 17.78
N ARG A 380 -13.69 35.58 17.48
CA ARG A 380 -15.10 36.00 17.68
C ARG A 380 -16.17 35.25 16.85
N GLY A 381 -15.87 34.11 16.22
CA GLY A 381 -16.77 33.44 15.28
C GLY A 381 -17.50 32.20 15.79
N ALA A 382 -16.95 31.47 16.76
CA ALA A 382 -17.49 30.16 17.18
C ALA A 382 -17.68 30.07 18.70
N ASP A 383 -18.85 29.59 19.13
CA ASP A 383 -19.16 29.41 20.56
C ASP A 383 -18.20 28.37 21.18
N PRO A 384 -17.41 28.75 22.21
CA PRO A 384 -16.51 27.83 22.90
C PRO A 384 -17.20 26.58 23.43
N GLU A 385 -18.47 26.68 23.84
CA GLU A 385 -19.24 25.53 24.30
C GLU A 385 -19.53 24.52 23.17
N VAL A 386 -19.85 25.04 21.98
CA VAL A 386 -20.08 24.24 20.78
C VAL A 386 -18.79 23.56 20.35
N LEU A 387 -17.67 24.29 20.29
CA LEU A 387 -16.37 23.72 19.94
C LEU A 387 -15.92 22.62 20.91
N LEU A 388 -16.07 22.84 22.22
CA LEU A 388 -15.79 21.82 23.24
C LEU A 388 -16.67 20.59 23.06
N SER A 389 -17.97 20.79 22.84
CA SER A 389 -18.92 19.69 22.66
C SER A 389 -18.62 18.87 21.41
N GLU A 390 -18.34 19.53 20.28
CA GLU A 390 -17.97 18.88 19.01
C GLU A 390 -16.64 18.13 19.13
N THR A 391 -15.62 18.74 19.76
CA THR A 391 -14.32 18.10 20.00
C THR A 391 -14.50 16.79 20.80
N ILE A 392 -15.26 16.85 21.90
CA ILE A 392 -15.54 15.67 22.74
C ILE A 392 -16.33 14.62 21.96
N ARG A 393 -17.35 15.04 21.20
CA ARG A 393 -18.20 14.13 20.41
C ARG A 393 -17.35 13.36 19.41
N HIS A 394 -16.55 14.05 18.62
CA HIS A 394 -15.80 13.43 17.52
C HIS A 394 -14.62 12.60 18.01
N PHE A 395 -13.91 12.99 19.07
CA PHE A 395 -12.93 12.08 19.67
C PHE A 395 -13.57 10.83 20.25
N ARG A 396 -14.76 10.90 20.87
CA ARG A 396 -15.48 9.68 21.32
C ARG A 396 -15.81 8.77 20.14
N LEU A 397 -16.38 9.32 19.06
CA LEU A 397 -16.70 8.55 17.85
C LEU A 397 -15.45 7.92 17.24
N TYR A 398 -14.32 8.63 17.24
CA TYR A 398 -13.04 8.10 16.81
C TYR A 398 -12.59 6.91 17.66
N THR A 399 -12.58 7.06 18.99
CA THR A 399 -12.15 5.98 19.92
C THR A 399 -13.04 4.73 19.87
N GLN A 400 -14.29 4.87 19.42
CA GLN A 400 -15.20 3.74 19.22
C GLN A 400 -14.89 2.95 17.94
N LYS A 401 -14.36 3.62 16.91
CA LYS A 401 -14.12 3.04 15.59
C LYS A 401 -12.66 2.61 15.36
N ALA A 402 -11.69 3.30 15.95
CA ALA A 402 -10.26 3.09 15.73
C ALA A 402 -9.61 2.38 16.93
N GLY A 403 -9.85 1.07 17.08
CA GLY A 403 -9.42 0.30 18.27
C GLY A 403 -7.92 0.04 18.38
N ASN A 404 -7.16 0.18 17.27
CA ASN A 404 -5.74 -0.16 17.20
C ASN A 404 -4.80 1.07 17.20
N ASP A 405 -5.34 2.29 17.35
CA ASP A 405 -4.54 3.52 17.28
C ASP A 405 -3.59 3.63 18.48
N PRO A 406 -2.25 3.71 18.28
CA PRO A 406 -1.30 3.90 19.38
C PRO A 406 -1.52 5.22 20.14
N GLN A 407 -2.23 6.19 19.56
CA GLN A 407 -2.57 7.48 20.16
C GLN A 407 -3.86 7.44 21.00
N LEU A 408 -4.58 6.31 21.08
CA LEU A 408 -5.78 6.19 21.91
C LEU A 408 -5.57 6.62 23.37
N PRO A 409 -4.46 6.24 24.06
CA PRO A 409 -4.23 6.66 25.45
C PRO A 409 -4.21 8.18 25.60
N ASP A 410 -3.54 8.88 24.69
CA ASP A 410 -3.44 10.35 24.70
C ASP A 410 -4.80 11.00 24.43
N ILE A 411 -5.57 10.44 23.50
CA ILE A 411 -6.94 10.90 23.19
C ILE A 411 -7.85 10.73 24.41
N PHE A 412 -7.74 9.64 25.17
CA PHE A 412 -8.53 9.46 26.39
C PHE A 412 -8.17 10.47 27.49
N VAL A 413 -6.89 10.80 27.65
CA VAL A 413 -6.44 11.86 28.57
C VAL A 413 -6.99 13.22 28.14
N ALA A 414 -6.89 13.56 26.85
CA ALA A 414 -7.45 14.79 26.30
C ALA A 414 -8.96 14.88 26.52
N LEU A 415 -9.70 13.80 26.27
CA LEU A 415 -11.14 13.71 26.51
C LEU A 415 -11.52 13.98 27.97
N LYS A 416 -10.72 13.51 28.94
CA LYS A 416 -10.95 13.77 30.36
C LYS A 416 -10.78 15.26 30.69
N HIS A 417 -9.76 15.90 30.11
CA HIS A 417 -9.51 17.33 30.29
C HIS A 417 -10.63 18.18 29.67
N LEU A 418 -10.97 17.92 28.40
CA LEU A 418 -12.00 18.67 27.67
C LEU A 418 -13.38 18.60 28.34
N ARG A 419 -13.75 17.44 28.92
CA ARG A 419 -15.02 17.31 29.67
C ARG A 419 -15.05 18.19 30.92
N LYS A 420 -13.93 18.29 31.65
CA LYS A 420 -13.82 19.18 32.81
C LYS A 420 -13.93 20.65 32.39
N GLU A 421 -13.28 21.02 31.29
CA GLU A 421 -13.33 22.36 30.72
C GLU A 421 -14.77 22.74 30.32
N LEU A 422 -15.50 21.84 29.64
CA LEU A 422 -16.90 22.03 29.29
C LEU A 422 -17.81 22.19 30.52
N GLN A 423 -17.60 21.37 31.56
CA GLN A 423 -18.37 21.47 32.80
C GLN A 423 -18.11 22.80 33.51
N SER A 424 -16.85 23.24 33.57
CA SER A 424 -16.49 24.54 34.17
C SER A 424 -17.14 25.70 33.41
N LEU A 425 -17.14 25.64 32.07
CA LEU A 425 -17.75 26.68 31.24
C LEU A 425 -19.27 26.77 31.43
N ARG A 426 -19.97 25.63 31.50
CA ARG A 426 -21.40 25.59 31.80
C ARG A 426 -21.73 26.10 33.18
N ASN A 427 -20.92 25.74 34.19
CA ASN A 427 -21.10 26.25 35.54
C ASN A 427 -20.94 27.78 35.61
N ARG A 428 -20.03 28.36 34.82
CA ARG A 428 -19.84 29.82 34.75
C ARG A 428 -20.97 30.57 34.02
N LYS A 429 -21.69 29.90 33.10
CA LYS A 429 -22.87 30.49 32.43
C LYS A 429 -24.15 30.42 33.28
N ASN A 430 -24.19 29.50 34.24
CA ASN A 430 -25.33 29.27 35.14
C ASN A 430 -25.25 30.08 36.46
N VAL A 431 -24.21 30.89 36.63
CA VAL A 431 -24.05 31.91 37.68
C VAL A 431 -24.19 33.26 37.01
#